data_AF-A0A5Q4GNA3-F1
#
_entry.id   AF-A0A5Q4GNA3-F1
#
_cell.length_a   1.000
_cell.length_b   1.000
_cell.length_c   1.000
_cell.angle_alpha   90.00
_cell.angle_beta   90.00
_cell.angle_gamma   90.00
#
_symmetry.space_group_name_H-M   'P 1'
#
loop_
_entity.id
_entity.type
_entity.pdbx_description
1 polymer ?
#
loop_
_entity_poly.entity_id
_entity_poly.type
_entity_poly.pdbx_seq_one_letter_code
_entity_poly.pdbx_strand_id
1 'polypeptide(L)'
;MCIAIAMALLGSSFALAQSRDELRAEPRPTATERYGDRASDLKAADKEMARFMQGMPDEFREIFDPEGKLAAQAPADVRLERIGDRTRLPENIRPFIVDVTFDGATPTVFFEVADENGNGVADVESMNVGVSVVKLMPGDNGRTPYWKAYIYGSDEGLPQAGSSNRGELTNLGGGNYSFTLDSPLDSFADIPFEDDLTHRIGIDLRNVTIMGQQLSNQLSGDSWFDVQPSTGATEDIPTRRIAAQENCAS
;
A
#
# COMPACT_ATOMS: atom_id res chain seq x y z
N MET A 1 -65.06 -18.29 27.00
CA MET A 1 -64.64 -19.51 26.28
C MET A 1 -63.28 -19.18 25.66
N CYS A 2 -62.18 -19.42 26.41
CA CYS A 2 -61.14 -20.44 26.12
C CYS A 2 -60.36 -20.10 24.83
N ILE A 3 -59.03 -19.93 24.73
CA ILE A 3 -57.80 -20.54 25.33
C ILE A 3 -56.63 -19.55 24.98
N ALA A 4 -55.84 -18.95 25.89
CA ALA A 4 -54.65 -19.38 26.64
C ALA A 4 -53.38 -19.78 25.84
N ILE A 5 -52.36 -18.89 25.76
CA ILE A 5 -50.92 -19.15 25.44
C ILE A 5 -50.11 -17.96 26.00
N ALA A 6 -48.94 -18.03 26.63
CA ALA A 6 -48.22 -19.02 27.43
C ALA A 6 -47.15 -18.22 28.21
N MET A 7 -46.99 -18.50 29.49
CA MET A 7 -45.90 -18.01 30.35
C MET A 7 -44.90 -19.15 30.52
N ALA A 8 -43.61 -18.91 30.30
CA ALA A 8 -42.54 -19.70 30.91
C ALA A 8 -41.25 -18.88 31.00
N LEU A 9 -41.01 -18.36 32.20
CA LEU A 9 -39.72 -17.92 32.73
C LEU A 9 -39.19 -19.04 33.65
N LEU A 10 -37.89 -18.94 33.98
CA LEU A 10 -37.06 -19.80 34.86
C LEU A 10 -36.28 -20.85 34.04
N GLY A 11 -34.97 -20.99 34.21
CA GLY A 11 -34.11 -20.55 35.28
C GLY A 11 -33.04 -21.62 35.48
N SER A 12 -31.78 -21.21 35.42
CA SER A 12 -30.56 -21.99 35.43
C SER A 12 -30.44 -22.99 36.59
N SER A 13 -29.83 -24.15 36.35
CA SER A 13 -29.10 -24.93 37.38
C SER A 13 -28.03 -25.83 36.75
N PHE A 14 -26.78 -25.45 37.01
CA PHE A 14 -25.59 -26.26 37.34
C PHE A 14 -25.75 -27.80 37.37
N ALA A 15 -24.84 -28.53 36.69
CA ALA A 15 -23.77 -29.33 37.33
C ALA A 15 -23.02 -30.27 36.34
N LEU A 16 -21.71 -30.03 36.21
CA LEU A 16 -20.59 -30.98 36.17
C LEU A 16 -20.85 -32.46 35.83
N ALA A 17 -20.26 -32.91 34.71
CA ALA A 17 -19.39 -34.10 34.64
C ALA A 17 -18.81 -34.24 33.23
N GLN A 18 -17.67 -33.59 32.94
CA GLN A 18 -16.84 -34.00 31.80
C GLN A 18 -15.74 -34.91 32.31
N SER A 19 -15.78 -36.14 31.79
CA SER A 19 -14.88 -37.25 32.07
C SER A 19 -13.44 -36.87 31.74
N ARG A 20 -12.59 -36.94 32.77
CA ARG A 20 -11.14 -37.09 32.67
C ARG A 20 -10.85 -38.50 32.15
N ASP A 21 -10.81 -38.68 30.83
CA ASP A 21 -10.15 -39.84 30.23
C ASP A 21 -9.98 -39.62 28.72
N GLU A 22 -9.01 -38.78 28.34
CA GLU A 22 -8.35 -38.82 27.02
C GLU A 22 -7.10 -37.93 27.01
N LEU A 23 -6.20 -38.12 27.99
CA LEU A 23 -4.80 -37.69 27.85
C LEU A 23 -4.00 -38.88 27.29
N ARG A 24 -4.28 -39.20 26.03
CA ARG A 24 -3.41 -40.08 25.25
C ARG A 24 -2.14 -39.27 24.98
N ALA A 25 -1.05 -39.67 25.63
CA ALA A 25 0.25 -39.07 25.44
C ALA A 25 0.64 -39.17 23.96
N GLU A 26 0.64 -38.03 23.26
CA GLU A 26 1.34 -37.94 21.99
C GLU A 26 2.82 -38.24 22.24
N PRO A 27 3.46 -39.04 21.37
CA PRO A 27 4.88 -39.32 21.49
C PRO A 27 5.63 -37.99 21.44
N ARG A 28 6.42 -37.69 22.48
CA ARG A 28 7.31 -36.54 22.46
C ARG A 28 8.22 -36.69 21.24
N PRO A 29 8.34 -35.66 20.38
CA PRO A 29 9.22 -35.71 19.22
C PRO A 29 10.64 -36.04 19.69
N THR A 30 11.28 -36.94 18.97
CA THR A 30 12.64 -37.39 19.30
C THR A 30 13.61 -36.22 19.15
N ALA A 31 14.72 -36.20 19.90
CA ALA A 31 15.69 -35.10 19.90
C ALA A 31 16.25 -34.76 18.49
N THR A 32 16.15 -35.70 17.55
CA THR A 32 16.47 -35.54 16.13
C THR A 32 15.45 -34.75 15.31
N GLU A 33 14.16 -34.73 15.70
CA GLU A 33 13.14 -33.90 15.02
C GLU A 33 13.27 -32.41 15.34
N ARG A 34 13.83 -32.05 16.51
CA ARG A 34 14.08 -30.64 16.88
C ARG A 34 15.24 -29.98 16.15
N TYR A 35 16.03 -30.75 15.39
CA TYR A 35 17.21 -30.22 14.68
C TYR A 35 16.95 -29.99 13.17
N GLY A 36 15.83 -30.49 12.64
CA GLY A 36 15.42 -30.23 11.25
C GLY A 36 14.95 -28.80 11.02
N ASP A 37 14.28 -28.19 12.01
CA ASP A 37 13.72 -26.84 11.89
C ASP A 37 14.77 -25.73 11.95
N ARG A 38 15.89 -25.95 12.64
CA ARG A 38 16.92 -24.90 12.79
C ARG A 38 17.62 -24.57 11.47
N ALA A 39 17.67 -25.52 10.52
CA ALA A 39 18.25 -25.30 9.21
C ALA A 39 17.30 -24.55 8.26
N SER A 40 15.98 -24.74 8.39
CA SER A 40 14.97 -23.91 7.71
C SER A 40 14.87 -22.52 8.32
N ASP A 41 14.97 -22.42 9.65
CA ASP A 41 15.00 -21.14 10.37
C ASP A 41 16.25 -20.33 10.04
N LEU A 42 17.42 -20.97 9.91
CA LEU A 42 18.64 -20.33 9.42
C LEU A 42 18.50 -19.86 7.98
N LYS A 43 17.88 -20.65 7.10
CA LYS A 43 17.62 -20.24 5.70
C LYS A 43 16.58 -19.14 5.58
N ALA A 44 15.58 -19.11 6.45
CA ALA A 44 14.57 -18.06 6.53
C ALA A 44 15.17 -16.77 7.09
N ALA A 45 15.96 -16.88 8.17
CA ALA A 45 16.74 -15.77 8.72
C ALA A 45 17.76 -15.24 7.72
N ASP A 46 18.41 -16.09 6.93
CA ASP A 46 19.28 -15.67 5.82
C ASP A 46 18.51 -14.91 4.74
N LYS A 47 17.26 -15.31 4.46
CA LYS A 47 16.40 -14.65 3.46
C LYS A 47 15.86 -13.31 3.96
N GLU A 48 15.51 -13.23 5.24
CA GLU A 48 15.00 -12.04 5.89
C GLU A 48 16.13 -11.03 6.14
N MET A 49 17.29 -11.51 6.57
CA MET A 49 18.53 -10.75 6.62
C MET A 49 18.93 -10.26 5.23
N ALA A 50 18.83 -11.12 4.19
CA ALA A 50 19.11 -10.69 2.81
C ALA A 50 18.15 -9.60 2.33
N ARG A 51 16.85 -9.68 2.68
CA ARG A 51 15.87 -8.62 2.38
C ARG A 51 16.15 -7.33 3.13
N PHE A 52 16.43 -7.43 4.43
CA PHE A 52 16.81 -6.30 5.28
C PHE A 52 18.06 -5.59 4.74
N MET A 53 19.08 -6.35 4.36
CA MET A 53 20.32 -5.84 3.75
C MET A 53 20.12 -5.30 2.31
N GLN A 54 19.04 -5.70 1.62
CA GLN A 54 18.70 -5.23 0.27
C GLN A 54 17.96 -3.88 0.26
N GLY A 55 17.40 -3.47 1.40
CA GLY A 55 16.78 -2.15 1.60
C GLY A 55 17.65 -1.14 2.35
N MET A 56 18.87 -1.54 2.78
CA MET A 56 19.74 -0.69 3.59
C MET A 56 20.41 0.41 2.75
N PRO A 57 20.45 1.68 3.21
CA PRO A 57 21.17 2.78 2.54
C PRO A 57 22.68 2.49 2.43
N ASP A 58 23.30 2.96 1.34
CA ASP A 58 24.70 2.65 1.00
C ASP A 58 25.70 3.07 2.09
N GLU A 59 25.43 4.18 2.77
CA GLU A 59 26.24 4.72 3.88
C GLU A 59 26.31 3.80 5.11
N PHE A 60 25.36 2.89 5.29
CA PHE A 60 25.41 1.90 6.37
C PHE A 60 26.14 0.60 5.97
N ARG A 61 26.24 0.29 4.67
CA ARG A 61 26.89 -0.94 4.19
C ARG A 61 28.39 -0.97 4.47
N GLU A 62 29.06 0.18 4.40
CA GLU A 62 30.50 0.30 4.69
C GLU A 62 30.86 -0.06 6.15
N ILE A 63 29.90 0.09 7.07
CA ILE A 63 30.09 -0.24 8.49
C ILE A 63 29.88 -1.74 8.75
N PHE A 64 28.99 -2.39 7.98
CA PHE A 64 28.55 -3.78 8.24
C PHE A 64 29.19 -4.85 7.35
N ASP A 65 29.78 -4.49 6.20
CA ASP A 65 30.53 -5.40 5.33
C ASP A 65 31.85 -4.79 4.83
N PRO A 66 32.83 -4.55 5.73
CA PRO A 66 34.11 -3.96 5.37
C PRO A 66 34.95 -4.87 4.45
N GLU A 67 34.60 -6.15 4.33
CA GLU A 67 35.31 -7.13 3.50
C GLU A 67 34.67 -7.32 2.11
N GLY A 68 33.55 -6.67 1.82
CA GLY A 68 32.85 -6.74 0.53
C GLY A 68 32.37 -8.14 0.16
N LYS A 69 32.05 -8.99 1.16
CA LYS A 69 31.67 -10.39 0.95
C LYS A 69 30.18 -10.60 0.75
N LEU A 70 29.35 -9.59 1.02
CA LEU A 70 27.95 -9.63 0.67
C LEU A 70 27.80 -9.56 -0.85
N ALA A 71 26.86 -10.33 -1.40
CA ALA A 71 26.45 -10.16 -2.79
C ALA A 71 26.19 -8.66 -3.00
N ALA A 72 26.90 -8.07 -3.96
CA ALA A 72 26.63 -6.71 -4.39
C ALA A 72 25.12 -6.64 -4.64
N GLN A 73 24.44 -5.63 -4.10
CA GLN A 73 23.14 -5.30 -4.67
C GLN A 73 23.37 -5.22 -6.18
N ALA A 74 22.47 -5.82 -6.97
CA ALA A 74 22.43 -5.47 -8.37
C ALA A 74 22.48 -3.93 -8.40
N PRO A 75 23.45 -3.31 -9.09
CA PRO A 75 23.70 -1.88 -8.96
C PRO A 75 22.39 -1.11 -9.11
N ALA A 76 22.28 0.12 -8.59
CA ALA A 76 21.10 0.96 -8.84
C ALA A 76 20.71 0.95 -10.33
N ASP A 77 21.71 0.83 -11.20
CA ASP A 77 21.61 0.59 -12.64
C ASP A 77 20.76 -0.64 -13.03
N VAL A 78 20.77 -1.75 -12.31
CA VAL A 78 19.94 -2.94 -12.61
C VAL A 78 18.47 -2.76 -12.20
N ARG A 79 18.17 -1.92 -11.19
CA ARG A 79 16.78 -1.46 -10.94
C ARG A 79 16.33 -0.49 -12.03
N LEU A 80 17.25 0.31 -12.56
CA LEU A 80 17.04 1.23 -13.69
C LEU A 80 17.04 0.54 -15.08
N GLU A 81 17.57 -0.69 -15.20
CA GLU A 81 17.68 -1.44 -16.47
C GLU A 81 16.44 -2.28 -16.77
N ARG A 82 15.44 -2.34 -15.88
CA ARG A 82 14.16 -2.98 -16.23
C ARG A 82 13.31 -2.07 -17.11
N ILE A 83 13.90 -1.46 -18.14
CA ILE A 83 13.18 -0.70 -19.14
C ILE A 83 12.54 -1.71 -20.10
N GLY A 84 11.23 -1.58 -20.32
CA GLY A 84 10.48 -2.42 -21.25
C GLY A 84 10.98 -2.31 -22.69
N ASP A 85 10.43 -3.16 -23.55
CA ASP A 85 10.72 -3.11 -24.97
C ASP A 85 10.31 -1.74 -25.57
N ARG A 86 11.31 -0.91 -25.88
CA ARG A 86 11.14 0.44 -26.46
C ARG A 86 10.77 0.42 -27.95
N THR A 87 10.64 -0.76 -28.56
CA THR A 87 10.31 -0.90 -29.98
C THR A 87 8.80 -1.03 -30.23
N ARG A 88 8.01 -1.25 -29.17
CA ARG A 88 6.56 -1.35 -29.23
C ARG A 88 5.89 -0.49 -28.17
N LEU A 89 4.70 -0.01 -28.50
CA LEU A 89 3.84 0.66 -27.53
C LEU A 89 3.34 -0.39 -26.52
N PRO A 90 3.43 -0.12 -25.20
CA PRO A 90 2.84 -0.99 -24.18
C PRO A 90 1.34 -1.16 -24.41
N GLU A 91 0.81 -2.37 -24.15
CA GLU A 91 -0.63 -2.61 -24.26
C GLU A 91 -1.37 -1.97 -23.08
N ASN A 92 -0.78 -2.06 -21.90
CA ASN A 92 -1.29 -1.46 -20.67
C ASN A 92 -0.13 -0.86 -19.88
N ILE A 93 -0.43 0.18 -19.11
CA ILE A 93 0.51 0.75 -18.15
C ILE A 93 -0.15 0.85 -16.78
N ARG A 94 0.64 0.65 -15.73
CA ARG A 94 0.16 0.78 -14.35
C ARG A 94 1.14 1.59 -13.52
N PRO A 95 0.65 2.58 -12.76
CA PRO A 95 1.46 3.22 -11.74
C PRO A 95 1.62 2.31 -10.51
N PHE A 96 2.76 2.43 -9.84
CA PHE A 96 3.04 1.82 -8.54
C PHE A 96 3.65 2.89 -7.65
N ILE A 97 2.93 3.32 -6.61
CA ILE A 97 3.49 4.27 -5.65
C ILE A 97 4.56 3.56 -4.83
N VAL A 98 5.78 4.11 -4.86
CA VAL A 98 6.94 3.63 -4.12
C VAL A 98 6.98 4.28 -2.74
N ASP A 99 6.79 5.59 -2.68
CA ASP A 99 6.85 6.37 -1.45
C ASP A 99 6.08 7.70 -1.58
N VAL A 100 5.79 8.32 -0.44
CA VAL A 100 5.20 9.66 -0.36
C VAL A 100 5.88 10.46 0.74
N THR A 101 6.44 11.61 0.40
CA THR A 101 7.01 12.56 1.36
C THR A 101 6.11 13.78 1.50
N PHE A 102 6.24 14.48 2.63
CA PHE A 102 5.50 15.71 2.91
C PHE A 102 6.46 16.84 3.28
N ASP A 103 6.33 17.98 2.60
CA ASP A 103 6.89 19.26 3.06
C ASP A 103 5.75 20.09 3.66
N GLY A 104 5.62 20.04 4.99
CA GLY A 104 4.42 20.50 5.68
C GLY A 104 3.18 19.72 5.23
N ALA A 105 2.19 20.41 4.67
CA ALA A 105 0.96 19.81 4.14
C ALA A 105 1.03 19.54 2.62
N THR A 106 2.18 19.70 1.97
CA THR A 106 2.35 19.50 0.52
C THR A 106 2.97 18.13 0.25
N PRO A 107 2.23 17.18 -0.38
CA PRO A 107 2.76 15.86 -0.69
C PRO A 107 3.54 15.83 -2.00
N THR A 108 4.62 15.04 -1.99
CA THR A 108 5.35 14.57 -3.18
C THR A 108 5.21 13.06 -3.26
N VAL A 109 4.65 12.58 -4.36
CA VAL A 109 4.43 11.15 -4.63
C VAL A 109 5.54 10.63 -5.53
N PHE A 110 6.24 9.59 -5.08
CA PHE A 110 7.23 8.87 -5.88
C PHE A 110 6.59 7.59 -6.41
N PHE A 111 6.64 7.36 -7.72
CA PHE A 111 6.00 6.22 -8.33
C PHE A 111 6.74 5.70 -9.56
N GLU A 112 6.59 4.40 -9.81
CA GLU A 112 7.03 3.72 -11.01
C GLU A 112 5.86 3.59 -11.99
N VAL A 113 6.14 3.68 -13.29
CA VAL A 113 5.19 3.30 -14.34
C VAL A 113 5.72 2.05 -15.01
N ALA A 114 4.96 0.95 -14.94
CA ALA A 114 5.35 -0.31 -15.58
C ALA A 114 4.35 -0.75 -16.66
N ASP A 115 4.85 -1.49 -17.65
CA ASP A 115 4.09 -2.13 -18.73
C ASP A 115 3.34 -3.39 -18.25
N GLU A 116 2.64 -4.07 -19.15
CA GLU A 116 1.91 -5.31 -18.85
C GLU A 116 2.82 -6.48 -18.41
N ASN A 117 4.12 -6.38 -18.62
CA ASN A 117 5.12 -7.40 -18.27
C ASN A 117 5.88 -7.04 -16.98
N GLY A 118 5.55 -5.91 -16.35
CA GLY A 118 6.22 -5.42 -15.15
C GLY A 118 7.59 -4.79 -15.41
N ASN A 119 7.86 -4.36 -16.65
CA ASN A 119 9.03 -3.55 -16.98
C ASN A 119 8.69 -2.06 -16.88
N GLY A 120 9.59 -1.27 -16.32
CA GLY A 120 9.51 0.18 -16.26
C GLY A 120 9.41 0.82 -17.65
N VAL A 121 8.56 1.84 -17.75
CA VAL A 121 8.33 2.62 -18.97
C VAL A 121 9.11 3.92 -18.86
N ALA A 122 10.38 3.86 -19.24
CA ALA A 122 11.25 5.03 -19.38
C ALA A 122 11.10 5.56 -20.80
N ASP A 123 10.16 6.50 -21.04
CA ASP A 123 10.03 7.40 -22.22
C ASP A 123 8.58 7.93 -22.31
N VAL A 124 7.95 8.21 -21.17
CA VAL A 124 6.65 8.89 -21.21
C VAL A 124 6.89 10.33 -21.60
N GLU A 125 6.49 10.69 -22.81
CA GLU A 125 6.66 12.03 -23.40
C GLU A 125 5.78 13.04 -22.67
N SER A 126 4.56 12.63 -22.33
CA SER A 126 3.62 13.41 -21.53
C SER A 126 2.68 12.49 -20.78
N MET A 127 2.32 12.86 -19.55
CA MET A 127 1.21 12.26 -18.81
C MET A 127 0.57 13.31 -17.92
N ASN A 128 -0.73 13.18 -17.68
CA ASN A 128 -1.42 13.91 -16.63
C ASN A 128 -1.58 12.98 -15.44
N VAL A 129 -1.01 13.34 -14.29
CA VAL A 129 -1.19 12.61 -13.04
C VAL A 129 -2.35 13.24 -12.27
N GLY A 130 -3.40 12.47 -12.03
CA GLY A 130 -4.42 12.82 -11.05
C GLY A 130 -4.02 12.29 -9.68
N VAL A 131 -4.05 13.15 -8.67
CA VAL A 131 -3.73 12.79 -7.27
C VAL A 131 -4.96 13.02 -6.41
N SER A 132 -5.39 11.99 -5.71
CA SER A 132 -6.41 12.05 -4.66
C SER A 132 -5.76 11.85 -3.31
N VAL A 133 -6.19 12.62 -2.31
CA VAL A 133 -5.65 12.50 -0.95
C VAL A 133 -6.80 12.53 0.05
N VAL A 134 -6.79 11.55 0.96
CA VAL A 134 -7.75 11.40 2.05
C VAL A 134 -7.02 11.12 3.36
N LYS A 135 -7.60 11.49 4.49
CA LYS A 135 -7.16 11.06 5.83
C LYS A 135 -8.18 10.15 6.50
N LEU A 136 -7.71 9.22 7.32
CA LEU A 136 -8.54 8.30 8.10
C LEU A 136 -8.90 8.95 9.43
N MET A 137 -10.17 9.33 9.58
CA MET A 137 -10.71 9.77 10.85
C MET A 137 -10.98 8.56 11.75
N PRO A 138 -10.61 8.57 13.05
CA PRO A 138 -10.72 7.41 13.95
C PRO A 138 -12.16 6.92 14.22
N GLY A 139 -13.18 7.66 13.80
CA GLY A 139 -14.58 7.39 14.12
C GLY A 139 -14.94 7.83 15.54
N ASP A 140 -16.19 8.24 15.75
CA ASP A 140 -16.69 8.75 17.01
C ASP A 140 -18.15 8.34 17.23
N ASN A 141 -18.62 8.29 18.48
CA ASN A 141 -20.04 8.08 18.81
C ASN A 141 -20.67 6.83 18.14
N GLY A 142 -19.95 5.70 18.16
CA GLY A 142 -20.38 4.44 17.54
C GLY A 142 -20.20 4.39 16.02
N ARG A 143 -19.63 5.43 15.41
CA ARG A 143 -19.23 5.41 14.00
C ARG A 143 -17.91 4.68 13.85
N THR A 144 -17.80 3.91 12.77
CA THR A 144 -16.53 3.31 12.35
C THR A 144 -15.59 4.40 11.79
N PRO A 145 -14.26 4.17 11.77
CA PRO A 145 -13.32 5.09 11.13
C PRO A 145 -13.75 5.46 9.71
N TYR A 146 -13.49 6.64 9.17
CA TYR A 146 -13.93 6.99 7.82
C TYR A 146 -12.93 7.87 7.08
N TRP A 147 -12.90 7.74 5.76
CA TRP A 147 -12.04 8.57 4.92
C TRP A 147 -12.65 9.97 4.75
N LYS A 148 -11.84 10.99 4.96
CA LYS A 148 -12.18 12.39 4.69
C LYS A 148 -11.22 12.91 3.61
N ALA A 149 -11.76 13.36 2.48
CA ALA A 149 -10.97 13.89 1.38
C ALA A 149 -10.47 15.31 1.67
N TYR A 150 -9.33 15.66 1.08
CA TYR A 150 -8.82 17.04 1.04
C TYR A 150 -9.26 17.77 -0.22
N ILE A 151 -9.36 17.05 -1.34
CA ILE A 151 -9.64 17.62 -2.64
C ILE A 151 -11.11 17.36 -2.98
N TYR A 152 -11.85 18.43 -3.22
CA TYR A 152 -13.24 18.38 -3.66
C TYR A 152 -13.39 19.05 -5.03
N GLY A 153 -14.14 18.39 -5.90
CA GLY A 153 -14.75 19.02 -7.07
C GLY A 153 -16.18 19.47 -6.77
N SER A 154 -16.80 20.10 -7.76
CA SER A 154 -18.24 20.36 -7.78
C SER A 154 -18.86 19.60 -8.93
N ASP A 155 -19.90 18.83 -8.64
CA ASP A 155 -20.75 18.22 -9.66
C ASP A 155 -22.20 18.49 -9.28
N GLU A 156 -22.94 19.05 -10.22
CA GLU A 156 -24.30 19.60 -10.00
C GLU A 156 -24.43 20.55 -8.79
N GLY A 157 -23.34 21.23 -8.43
CA GLY A 157 -23.29 22.15 -7.28
C GLY A 157 -23.14 21.46 -5.92
N LEU A 158 -22.97 20.13 -5.88
CA LEU A 158 -22.66 19.39 -4.68
C LEU A 158 -21.15 19.13 -4.58
N PRO A 159 -20.56 19.29 -3.37
CA PRO A 159 -19.17 18.94 -3.17
C PRO A 159 -18.97 17.43 -3.28
N GLN A 160 -18.09 17.01 -4.18
CA GLN A 160 -17.73 15.61 -4.37
C GLN A 160 -16.22 15.44 -4.17
N ALA A 161 -15.80 14.37 -3.49
CA ALA A 161 -14.38 14.05 -3.38
C ALA A 161 -13.79 13.85 -4.78
N GLY A 162 -12.61 14.41 -5.04
CA GLY A 162 -11.99 14.40 -6.35
C GLY A 162 -10.48 14.19 -6.30
N SER A 163 -9.85 14.45 -7.44
CA SER A 163 -8.39 14.49 -7.59
C SER A 163 -7.93 15.84 -8.15
N SER A 164 -6.70 16.23 -7.83
CA SER A 164 -6.01 17.37 -8.42
C SER A 164 -4.98 16.87 -9.41
N ASN A 165 -4.86 17.54 -10.55
CA ASN A 165 -3.77 17.35 -11.50
C ASN A 165 -2.82 18.55 -11.54
N ARG A 166 -2.93 19.45 -10.55
CA ARG A 166 -2.10 20.64 -10.44
C ARG A 166 -0.87 20.32 -9.61
N GLY A 167 0.29 20.36 -10.25
CA GLY A 167 1.54 19.97 -9.65
C GLY A 167 2.66 19.92 -10.67
N GLU A 168 3.82 19.53 -10.19
CA GLU A 168 5.03 19.37 -10.99
C GLU A 168 5.37 17.88 -11.11
N LEU A 169 5.34 17.39 -12.35
CA LEU A 169 5.80 16.04 -12.69
C LEU A 169 7.29 16.09 -13.09
N THR A 170 8.10 15.29 -12.43
CA THR A 170 9.53 15.10 -12.76
C THR A 170 9.79 13.65 -13.14
N ASN A 171 10.45 13.44 -14.27
CA ASN A 171 10.96 12.13 -14.68
C ASN A 171 12.32 11.89 -14.00
N LEU A 172 12.41 10.84 -13.19
CA LEU A 172 13.61 10.47 -12.43
C LEU A 172 14.48 9.44 -13.18
N GLY A 173 14.03 8.98 -14.35
CA GLY A 173 14.69 7.97 -15.18
C GLY A 173 14.27 6.53 -14.86
N GLY A 174 14.49 5.62 -15.81
CA GLY A 174 14.22 4.19 -15.61
C GLY A 174 12.74 3.82 -15.39
N GLY A 175 11.80 4.72 -15.71
CA GLY A 175 10.38 4.52 -15.44
C GLY A 175 9.93 5.02 -14.05
N ASN A 176 10.82 5.69 -13.32
CA ASN A 176 10.54 6.34 -12.05
C ASN A 176 10.14 7.81 -12.27
N TYR A 177 9.15 8.27 -11.52
CA TYR A 177 8.62 9.62 -11.59
C TYR A 177 8.34 10.14 -10.18
N SER A 178 8.40 11.46 -10.02
CA SER A 178 7.84 12.14 -8.85
C SER A 178 6.80 13.16 -9.27
N PHE A 179 5.74 13.28 -8.49
CA PHE A 179 4.72 14.30 -8.68
C PHE A 179 4.48 15.06 -7.37
N THR A 180 4.74 16.37 -7.39
CA THR A 180 4.54 17.26 -6.24
C THR A 180 3.30 18.11 -6.47
N LEU A 181 2.34 18.11 -5.54
CA LEU A 181 1.20 19.02 -5.61
C LEU A 181 1.67 20.48 -5.51
N ASP A 182 1.04 21.37 -6.28
CA ASP A 182 1.40 22.79 -6.30
C ASP A 182 0.92 23.57 -5.06
N SER A 183 0.00 22.96 -4.31
CA SER A 183 -0.71 23.58 -3.19
C SER A 183 -0.74 22.62 -2.00
N PRO A 184 -0.64 23.15 -0.76
CA PRO A 184 -0.75 22.32 0.44
C PRO A 184 -2.19 21.79 0.61
N LEU A 185 -2.34 20.62 1.25
CA LEU A 185 -3.62 19.92 1.37
C LEU A 185 -4.70 20.71 2.12
N ASP A 186 -4.30 21.52 3.09
CA ASP A 186 -5.17 22.40 3.87
C ASP A 186 -5.68 23.62 3.08
N SER A 187 -5.17 23.86 1.88
CA SER A 187 -5.65 24.93 0.99
C SER A 187 -6.75 24.51 0.02
N PHE A 188 -6.89 23.20 -0.27
CA PHE A 188 -7.91 22.69 -1.19
C PHE A 188 -9.31 22.73 -0.58
N ALA A 189 -9.41 22.47 0.71
CA ALA A 189 -10.60 22.57 1.52
C ALA A 189 -10.18 23.02 2.92
N ASP A 190 -11.08 23.68 3.65
CA ASP A 190 -10.87 24.12 5.05
C ASP A 190 -10.85 22.92 6.01
N ILE A 191 -9.93 21.98 5.75
CA ILE A 191 -9.74 20.72 6.42
C ILE A 191 -8.26 20.70 6.85
N PRO A 192 -7.97 20.77 8.16
CA PRO A 192 -6.60 20.82 8.62
C PRO A 192 -5.85 19.54 8.24
N PHE A 193 -4.59 19.69 7.87
CA PHE A 193 -3.67 18.56 7.77
C PHE A 193 -3.33 18.05 9.18
N GLU A 194 -3.43 16.74 9.39
CA GLU A 194 -3.19 16.08 10.69
C GLU A 194 -2.19 14.93 10.45
N ASP A 195 -0.91 15.23 10.52
CA ASP A 195 0.21 14.33 10.20
C ASP A 195 0.26 13.03 11.02
N ASP A 196 -0.32 13.03 12.22
CA ASP A 196 -0.45 11.84 13.06
C ASP A 196 -1.53 10.84 12.59
N LEU A 197 -2.39 11.22 11.63
CA LEU A 197 -3.40 10.31 11.08
C LEU A 197 -2.90 9.60 9.82
N THR A 198 -3.37 8.38 9.60
CA THR A 198 -3.13 7.68 8.33
C THR A 198 -3.74 8.45 7.17
N HIS A 199 -2.91 8.73 6.17
CA HIS A 199 -3.30 9.27 4.88
C HIS A 199 -3.29 8.18 3.82
N ARG A 200 -4.23 8.27 2.88
CA ARG A 200 -4.19 7.49 1.65
C ARG A 200 -4.04 8.44 0.48
N ILE A 201 -3.03 8.16 -0.33
CA ILE A 201 -2.76 8.87 -1.58
C ILE A 201 -3.10 7.92 -2.70
N GLY A 202 -3.98 8.34 -3.60
CA GLY A 202 -4.27 7.62 -4.84
C GLY A 202 -3.74 8.40 -6.03
N ILE A 203 -3.17 7.69 -7.00
CA ILE A 203 -2.79 8.26 -8.29
C ILE A 203 -3.50 7.56 -9.44
N ASP A 204 -3.85 8.35 -10.45
CA ASP A 204 -4.38 7.87 -11.71
C ASP A 204 -3.65 8.55 -12.87
N LEU A 205 -3.24 7.78 -13.87
CA LEU A 205 -2.56 8.31 -15.05
C LEU A 205 -3.58 8.59 -16.15
N ARG A 206 -3.49 9.75 -16.81
CA ARG A 206 -4.36 10.14 -17.93
C ARG A 206 -3.54 10.69 -19.08
N ASN A 207 -4.08 10.57 -20.29
CA ASN A 207 -3.49 11.15 -21.51
C ASN A 207 -2.01 10.82 -21.66
N VAL A 208 -1.64 9.56 -21.39
CA VAL A 208 -0.25 9.13 -21.44
C VAL A 208 0.19 8.99 -22.90
N THR A 209 1.28 9.66 -23.27
CA THR A 209 1.86 9.60 -24.62
C THR A 209 3.22 8.93 -24.57
N ILE A 210 3.39 7.89 -25.40
CA ILE A 210 4.62 7.12 -25.53
C ILE A 210 4.86 6.90 -27.03
N MET A 211 6.08 7.14 -27.51
CA MET A 211 6.44 6.99 -28.94
C MET A 211 5.51 7.76 -29.89
N GLY A 212 5.12 8.98 -29.50
CA GLY A 212 4.18 9.84 -30.23
C GLY A 212 2.74 9.32 -30.30
N GLN A 213 2.38 8.26 -29.57
CA GLN A 213 1.03 7.71 -29.52
C GLN A 213 0.42 7.90 -28.14
N GLN A 214 -0.80 8.46 -28.11
CA GLN A 214 -1.57 8.61 -26.88
C GLN A 214 -2.29 7.30 -26.55
N LEU A 215 -2.02 6.75 -25.37
CA LEU A 215 -2.74 5.61 -24.81
C LEU A 215 -4.14 6.04 -24.32
N SER A 216 -5.10 5.14 -24.48
CA SER A 216 -6.44 5.31 -23.91
C SER A 216 -6.37 5.31 -22.38
N ASN A 217 -7.17 6.16 -21.72
CA ASN A 217 -7.24 6.20 -20.25
C ASN A 217 -7.74 4.87 -19.63
N GLN A 218 -8.35 3.99 -20.43
CA GLN A 218 -8.75 2.64 -19.99
C GLN A 218 -7.56 1.67 -19.88
N LEU A 219 -6.46 1.99 -20.56
CA LEU A 219 -5.22 1.21 -20.59
C LEU A 219 -4.20 1.72 -19.56
N SER A 220 -4.51 2.82 -18.88
CA SER A 220 -3.75 3.35 -17.75
C SER A 220 -4.44 2.99 -16.44
N GLY A 221 -3.72 2.30 -15.56
CA GLY A 221 -4.22 1.92 -14.24
C GLY A 221 -4.19 3.06 -13.21
N ASP A 222 -4.69 2.72 -12.03
CA ASP A 222 -4.61 3.49 -10.80
C ASP A 222 -3.74 2.76 -9.76
N SER A 223 -3.34 3.50 -8.72
CA SER A 223 -2.62 2.95 -7.57
C SER A 223 -2.95 3.76 -6.33
N TRP A 224 -2.72 3.18 -5.15
CA TRP A 224 -2.89 3.88 -3.88
C TRP A 224 -1.85 3.42 -2.86
N PHE A 225 -1.57 4.30 -1.90
CA PHE A 225 -0.57 4.11 -0.86
C PHE A 225 -1.07 4.68 0.47
N ASP A 226 -0.93 3.91 1.55
CA ASP A 226 -1.27 4.32 2.91
C ASP A 226 0.02 4.71 3.65
N VAL A 227 0.04 5.87 4.31
CA VAL A 227 1.20 6.38 5.06
C VAL A 227 0.74 7.21 6.26
N GLN A 228 1.46 7.17 7.38
CA GLN A 228 1.33 8.15 8.47
C GLN A 228 2.41 9.24 8.30
N PRO A 229 2.05 10.47 7.89
CA PRO A 229 3.04 11.51 7.56
C PRO A 229 4.03 11.83 8.68
N SER A 230 3.62 11.80 9.96
CA SER A 230 4.51 12.17 11.07
C SER A 230 5.64 11.18 11.33
N THR A 231 5.49 9.92 10.92
CA THR A 231 6.48 8.85 11.15
C THR A 231 7.04 8.25 9.87
N GLY A 232 6.38 8.46 8.73
CA GLY A 232 6.67 7.74 7.49
C GLY A 232 6.27 6.26 7.53
N ALA A 233 5.57 5.80 8.58
CA ALA A 233 5.15 4.42 8.70
C ALA A 233 4.09 4.07 7.65
N THR A 234 4.25 2.92 6.99
CA THR A 234 3.35 2.37 5.98
C THR A 234 2.69 1.06 6.42
N GLU A 235 3.24 0.46 7.48
CA GLU A 235 2.79 -0.77 8.12
C GLU A 235 2.43 -0.48 9.59
N ASP A 236 1.62 -1.35 10.20
CA ASP A 236 1.14 -1.21 11.59
C ASP A 236 0.42 0.12 11.92
N ILE A 237 -0.02 0.85 10.89
CA ILE A 237 -0.85 2.05 11.01
C ILE A 237 -2.35 1.71 10.91
N PRO A 238 -3.25 2.53 11.48
CA PRO A 238 -4.69 2.37 11.29
C PRO A 238 -5.06 2.40 9.80
N THR A 239 -5.80 1.42 9.31
CA THR A 239 -6.31 1.40 7.92
C THR A 239 -7.80 1.07 7.88
N ARG A 240 -8.45 1.37 6.74
CA ARG A 240 -9.84 0.99 6.48
C ARG A 240 -9.95 0.24 5.15
N ARG A 241 -9.95 -1.10 5.24
CA ARG A 241 -10.12 -2.04 4.12
C ARG A 241 -11.31 -2.96 4.43
N ILE A 242 -12.48 -2.65 3.87
CA ILE A 242 -13.74 -3.34 4.20
C ILE A 242 -14.05 -4.46 3.20
N ALA A 243 -13.78 -4.21 1.92
CA ALA A 243 -14.00 -5.16 0.84
C ALA A 243 -12.72 -5.28 0.02
N ALA A 244 -12.51 -6.45 -0.55
CA ALA A 244 -11.47 -6.72 -1.53
C ALA A 244 -12.11 -6.87 -2.92
N GLN A 245 -11.37 -6.59 -3.99
CA GLN A 245 -11.90 -6.61 -5.36
C GLN A 245 -12.46 -7.99 -5.72
N GLU A 246 -11.87 -9.06 -5.18
CA GLU A 246 -12.30 -10.44 -5.36
C GLU A 246 -13.73 -10.67 -4.86
N ASN A 247 -14.20 -9.86 -3.89
CA ASN A 247 -15.56 -9.94 -3.37
C ASN A 247 -16.60 -9.34 -4.32
N CYS A 248 -16.18 -8.60 -5.35
CA CYS A 248 -17.05 -7.92 -6.30
C CYS A 248 -17.10 -8.60 -7.68
N ALA A 249 -16.27 -9.62 -7.91
CA ALA A 249 -16.14 -10.29 -9.20
C ALA A 249 -17.08 -11.51 -9.37
N SER A 250 -17.99 -11.75 -8.42
CA SER A 250 -18.95 -12.87 -8.41
C SER A 250 -20.29 -12.53 -9.07
#